data_AF-A0A2S1H2Q9-F1
#
_entry.id   AF-A0A2S1H2Q9-F1
#
_cell.length_a   1.000
_cell.length_b   1.000
_cell.length_c   1.000
_cell.angle_alpha   90.00
_cell.angle_beta   90.00
_cell.angle_gamma   90.00
#
_symmetry.space_group_name_H-M   'P 1'
#
loop_
_entity.id
_entity.type
_entity.pdbx_description
1 polymer ?
#
loop_
_entity_poly.entity_id
_entity_poly.type
_entity_poly.pdbx_seq_one_letter_code
_entity_poly.pdbx_strand_id
1 'polypeptide(L)'
;MRRTLTIEELRAGIKRLKEEKEQADIKRGYCKLPPPKVSDVWAYEAYKTHLPEIKEFLADYAKVLLTSKQVVVIGESEKLKQWRELFDVASYCDDDVLKGKCAFISHVYLKEAVEGGAFSKVNKYAELAQMIAKTLNDYPYSIYEKDAFADNYDGGFDKYYSQKQEELQIWREN
;
A
#
# COMPACT_ATOMS: atom_id res chain seq x y z
N MET A 1 -24.97 -33.06 2.95
CA MET A 1 -24.71 -32.06 4.01
C MET A 1 -23.48 -31.24 3.64
N ARG A 2 -23.58 -29.91 3.53
CA ARG A 2 -22.40 -29.05 3.37
C ARG A 2 -21.69 -28.98 4.72
N ARG A 3 -20.45 -29.44 4.80
CA ARG A 3 -19.60 -29.34 5.99
C ARG A 3 -19.18 -27.87 6.13
N THR A 4 -19.60 -27.21 7.20
CA THR A 4 -19.14 -25.86 7.55
C THR A 4 -17.74 -26.00 8.15
N LEU A 5 -16.73 -25.42 7.50
CA LEU A 5 -15.37 -25.40 8.02
C LEU A 5 -15.30 -24.43 9.20
N THR A 6 -14.59 -24.80 10.27
CA THR A 6 -14.33 -23.88 11.39
C THR A 6 -13.28 -22.83 11.00
N ILE A 7 -13.23 -21.71 11.73
CA ILE A 7 -12.21 -20.65 11.52
C ILE A 7 -10.79 -21.22 11.64
N GLU A 8 -10.59 -22.17 12.55
CA GLU A 8 -9.30 -22.83 12.75
C GLU A 8 -8.93 -23.75 11.59
N GLU A 9 -9.88 -24.54 11.07
CA GLU A 9 -9.68 -25.37 9.87
C GLU A 9 -9.35 -24.48 8.64
N LEU A 10 -9.99 -23.32 8.52
CA LEU A 10 -9.70 -22.34 7.47
C LEU A 10 -8.29 -21.73 7.62
N ARG A 11 -7.89 -21.31 8.82
CA ARG A 11 -6.54 -20.79 9.10
C ARG A 11 -5.46 -21.82 8.78
N ALA A 12 -5.66 -23.07 9.19
CA ALA A 12 -4.74 -24.17 8.88
C ALA A 12 -4.67 -24.45 7.37
N GLY A 13 -5.81 -24.41 6.68
CA GLY A 13 -5.87 -24.54 5.23
C GLY A 13 -5.11 -23.43 4.50
N ILE A 14 -5.29 -22.17 4.92
CA ILE A 14 -4.56 -21.02 4.37
C ILE A 14 -3.06 -21.18 4.60
N LYS A 15 -2.63 -21.57 5.80
CA LYS A 15 -1.22 -21.79 6.12
C LYS A 15 -0.60 -22.87 5.21
N ARG A 16 -1.27 -24.02 5.06
CA ARG A 16 -0.80 -25.10 4.19
C ARG A 16 -0.68 -24.65 2.73
N LEU A 17 -1.67 -23.92 2.21
CA LEU A 17 -1.64 -23.41 0.84
C LEU A 17 -0.50 -22.40 0.62
N LYS A 18 -0.19 -21.56 1.62
CA LYS A 18 0.97 -20.65 1.56
C LYS A 18 2.28 -21.44 1.47
N GLU A 19 2.46 -22.45 2.31
CA GLU A 19 3.67 -23.30 2.33
C GLU A 19 3.82 -24.11 1.02
N GLU A 20 2.74 -24.68 0.50
CA GLU A 20 2.74 -25.42 -0.78
C GLU A 20 3.14 -24.52 -1.96
N LYS A 21 2.64 -23.28 -1.98
CA LYS A 21 3.00 -22.28 -2.99
C LYS A 21 4.47 -21.92 -2.91
N GLU A 22 4.98 -21.62 -1.72
CA GLU A 22 6.39 -21.26 -1.51
C GLU A 22 7.32 -22.39 -1.95
N GLN A 23 7.01 -23.64 -1.60
CA GLN A 23 7.77 -24.81 -2.06
C GLN A 23 7.71 -25.00 -3.58
N ALA A 24 6.56 -24.73 -4.21
CA ALA A 24 6.42 -24.78 -5.66
C ALA A 24 7.22 -23.67 -6.36
N ASP A 25 7.25 -22.47 -5.78
CA ASP A 25 8.00 -21.33 -6.31
C ASP A 25 9.52 -21.57 -6.21
N ILE A 26 10.00 -22.12 -5.09
CA ILE A 26 11.40 -22.57 -4.92
C ILE A 26 11.75 -23.63 -5.98
N LYS A 27 10.91 -24.65 -6.17
CA LYS A 27 11.14 -25.71 -7.18
C LYS A 27 11.18 -25.20 -8.61
N ARG A 28 10.46 -24.11 -8.90
CA ARG A 28 10.46 -23.45 -10.22
C ARG A 28 11.66 -22.52 -10.43
N GLY A 29 12.54 -22.37 -9.44
CA GLY A 29 13.70 -21.49 -9.51
C GLY A 29 13.36 -20.02 -9.28
N TYR A 30 12.17 -19.69 -8.77
CA TYR A 30 11.85 -18.34 -8.31
C TYR A 30 12.55 -18.11 -6.96
N CYS A 31 13.86 -17.91 -6.98
CA CYS A 31 14.60 -17.43 -5.81
C CYS A 31 14.55 -15.89 -5.79
N LYS A 32 13.36 -15.31 -5.60
CA LYS A 32 13.27 -13.92 -5.19
C LYS A 32 13.18 -13.95 -3.67
N LEU A 33 14.19 -13.40 -2.99
CA LEU A 33 14.09 -13.16 -1.56
C LEU A 33 12.78 -12.39 -1.32
N PRO A 34 11.96 -12.76 -0.32
CA PRO A 34 10.81 -11.95 0.03
C PRO A 34 11.31 -10.55 0.43
N PRO A 35 10.54 -9.49 0.12
CA PRO A 35 10.94 -8.16 0.55
C PRO A 35 11.02 -8.10 2.09
N PRO A 36 11.92 -7.27 2.64
CA PRO A 36 11.97 -7.05 4.07
C PRO A 36 10.62 -6.56 4.57
N LYS A 37 10.15 -7.20 5.66
CA LYS A 37 8.85 -6.87 6.25
C LYS A 37 8.89 -5.51 6.93
N VAL A 38 7.81 -4.76 6.76
CA VAL A 38 7.55 -3.50 7.47
C VAL A 38 6.50 -3.75 8.55
N SER A 39 6.67 -3.11 9.70
CA SER A 39 5.76 -3.18 10.85
C SER A 39 4.37 -2.68 10.46
N ASP A 40 3.33 -3.43 10.84
CA ASP A 40 1.94 -3.02 10.65
C ASP A 40 1.63 -1.79 11.51
N VAL A 41 2.20 -1.70 12.72
CA VAL A 41 2.03 -0.53 13.61
C VAL A 41 2.63 0.72 12.99
N TRP A 42 3.87 0.65 12.50
CA TRP A 42 4.52 1.80 11.86
C TRP A 42 3.78 2.21 10.57
N ALA A 43 3.38 1.23 9.75
CA ALA A 43 2.62 1.51 8.53
C ALA A 43 1.27 2.17 8.85
N TYR A 44 0.62 1.75 9.94
CA TYR A 44 -0.61 2.36 10.43
C TYR A 44 -0.39 3.78 10.95
N GLU A 45 0.70 4.02 11.67
CA GLU A 45 1.10 5.35 12.15
C GLU A 45 1.34 6.30 10.97
N ALA A 46 2.07 5.86 9.94
CA ALA A 46 2.29 6.62 8.71
C ALA A 46 0.96 6.92 8.00
N TYR A 47 0.11 5.90 7.86
CA TYR A 47 -1.22 6.04 7.26
C TYR A 47 -2.05 7.07 8.02
N LYS A 48 -2.21 6.92 9.33
CA LYS A 48 -3.05 7.80 10.15
C LYS A 48 -2.55 9.25 10.17
N THR A 49 -1.23 9.45 10.25
CA THR A 49 -0.61 10.76 10.36
C THR A 49 -0.78 11.59 9.09
N HIS A 50 -0.57 10.99 7.92
CA HIS A 50 -0.54 11.73 6.65
C HIS A 50 -1.82 11.64 5.83
N LEU A 51 -2.70 10.67 6.12
CA LEU A 51 -3.95 10.49 5.37
C LEU A 51 -4.83 11.74 5.30
N PRO A 52 -5.05 12.54 6.37
CA PRO A 52 -5.92 13.71 6.29
C PRO A 52 -5.48 14.68 5.19
N GLU A 53 -4.19 14.99 5.15
CA GLU A 53 -3.60 15.92 4.20
C GLU A 53 -3.58 15.34 2.77
N ILE A 54 -3.29 14.05 2.63
CA ILE A 54 -3.38 13.35 1.34
C ILE A 54 -4.82 13.32 0.84
N LYS A 55 -5.83 13.15 1.71
CA LYS A 55 -7.24 13.15 1.32
C LYS A 55 -7.66 14.49 0.73
N GLU A 56 -7.23 15.59 1.33
CA GLU A 56 -7.49 16.94 0.81
C GLU A 56 -6.87 17.12 -0.58
N PHE A 57 -5.59 16.79 -0.72
CA PHE A 57 -4.91 16.82 -2.02
C PHE A 57 -5.63 15.98 -3.08
N LEU A 58 -5.99 14.74 -2.76
CA LEU A 58 -6.65 13.83 -3.70
C LEU A 58 -8.06 14.31 -4.08
N ALA A 59 -8.79 14.92 -3.15
CA ALA A 59 -10.09 15.53 -3.44
C ALA A 59 -9.95 16.67 -4.46
N ASP A 60 -8.96 17.53 -4.29
CA ASP A 60 -8.70 18.62 -5.23
C ASP A 60 -8.17 18.09 -6.57
N TYR A 61 -7.32 17.07 -6.55
CA TYR A 61 -6.87 16.42 -7.77
C TYR A 61 -8.03 15.81 -8.55
N ALA A 62 -8.96 15.11 -7.89
CA ALA A 62 -10.16 14.58 -8.52
C ALA A 62 -11.02 15.67 -9.16
N LYS A 63 -11.15 16.86 -8.53
CA LYS A 63 -11.83 18.01 -9.15
C LYS A 63 -11.12 18.48 -10.42
N VAL A 64 -9.79 18.54 -10.40
CA VAL A 64 -8.99 18.91 -11.57
C VAL A 64 -9.20 17.90 -12.71
N LEU A 65 -9.15 16.59 -12.42
CA LEU A 65 -9.40 15.53 -13.41
C LEU A 65 -10.77 15.68 -14.08
N LEU A 66 -11.83 15.89 -13.28
CA LEU A 66 -13.20 16.00 -13.79
C LEU A 66 -13.44 17.31 -14.56
N THR A 67 -12.85 18.41 -14.10
CA THR A 67 -13.00 19.73 -14.74
C THR A 67 -12.25 19.79 -16.07
N SER A 68 -11.01 19.31 -16.08
CA SER A 68 -10.17 19.29 -17.28
C SER A 68 -10.55 18.19 -18.27
N LYS A 69 -11.31 17.18 -17.83
CA LYS A 69 -11.66 15.96 -18.59
C LYS A 69 -10.42 15.23 -19.12
N GLN A 70 -9.32 15.32 -18.38
CA GLN A 70 -8.09 14.64 -18.71
C GLN A 70 -7.28 14.31 -17.45
N VAL A 71 -6.38 13.33 -17.57
CA VAL A 71 -5.40 13.06 -16.52
C VAL A 71 -4.28 14.09 -16.61
N VAL A 72 -4.31 15.04 -15.68
CA VAL A 72 -3.31 16.12 -15.60
C VAL A 72 -2.19 15.66 -14.70
N VAL A 73 -0.95 15.75 -15.19
CA VAL A 73 0.25 15.59 -14.36
C VAL A 73 0.54 16.95 -13.72
N ILE A 74 0.54 17.01 -12.39
CA ILE A 74 0.83 18.23 -11.62
C ILE A 74 2.35 18.44 -11.54
N GLY A 75 3.13 17.36 -11.62
CA GLY A 75 4.58 17.38 -11.52
C GLY A 75 5.09 17.15 -10.09
N GLU A 76 6.41 17.15 -9.94
CA GLU A 76 7.04 16.87 -8.65
C GLU A 76 6.91 18.06 -7.68
N SER A 77 6.35 17.77 -6.51
CA SER A 77 6.51 18.55 -5.30
C SER A 77 7.24 17.68 -4.30
N GLU A 78 8.18 18.27 -3.55
CA GLU A 78 8.93 17.59 -2.50
C GLU A 78 7.99 16.83 -1.54
N LYS A 79 6.85 17.45 -1.22
CA LYS A 79 5.83 16.85 -0.35
C LYS A 79 5.14 15.64 -0.96
N LEU A 80 4.78 15.70 -2.25
CA LEU A 80 4.15 14.58 -2.96
C LEU A 80 5.11 13.41 -3.11
N LYS A 81 6.39 13.70 -3.33
CA LYS A 81 7.46 12.70 -3.40
C LYS A 81 7.64 12.01 -2.04
N GLN A 82 7.76 12.79 -0.96
CA GLN A 82 7.87 12.27 0.40
C GLN A 82 6.70 11.35 0.76
N TRP A 83 5.46 11.76 0.49
CA TRP A 83 4.30 10.90 0.72
C TRP A 83 4.34 9.64 -0.14
N ARG A 84 4.66 9.75 -1.42
CA ARG A 84 4.70 8.59 -2.29
C ARG A 84 5.73 7.57 -1.81
N GLU A 85 6.93 8.01 -1.45
CA GLU A 85 7.99 7.15 -0.91
C GLU A 85 7.59 6.53 0.43
N LEU A 86 7.00 7.32 1.33
CA LEU A 86 6.54 6.84 2.63
C LEU A 86 5.50 5.72 2.49
N PHE A 87 4.48 5.94 1.65
CA PHE A 87 3.42 4.98 1.42
C PHE A 87 3.85 3.80 0.53
N ASP A 88 4.90 3.96 -0.28
CA ASP A 88 5.57 2.84 -0.95
C ASP A 88 6.21 1.91 0.09
N VAL A 89 6.99 2.45 1.04
CA VAL A 89 7.56 1.65 2.16
C VAL A 89 6.45 1.02 3.01
N ALA A 90 5.43 1.79 3.40
CA ALA A 90 4.31 1.27 4.20
C ALA A 90 3.53 0.15 3.50
N SER A 91 3.59 0.04 2.18
CA SER A 91 2.95 -1.05 1.44
C SER A 91 3.64 -2.43 1.62
N TYR A 92 4.80 -2.47 2.27
CA TYR A 92 5.50 -3.72 2.60
C TYR A 92 5.11 -4.30 3.96
N CYS A 93 4.04 -3.78 4.58
CA CYS A 93 3.43 -4.37 5.77
C CYS A 93 2.75 -5.73 5.48
N ASP A 94 2.42 -6.47 6.54
CA ASP A 94 1.82 -7.81 6.45
C ASP A 94 0.28 -7.74 6.37
N ASP A 95 -0.36 -6.70 6.93
CA ASP A 95 -1.81 -6.51 6.82
C ASP A 95 -2.21 -6.20 5.37
N ASP A 96 -2.92 -7.14 4.73
CA ASP A 96 -3.30 -7.06 3.31
C ASP A 96 -4.16 -5.82 2.97
N VAL A 97 -5.00 -5.35 3.90
CA VAL A 97 -5.88 -4.21 3.67
C VAL A 97 -5.10 -2.90 3.76
N LEU A 98 -4.28 -2.74 4.80
CA LEU A 98 -3.40 -1.59 4.98
C LEU A 98 -2.38 -1.51 3.84
N LYS A 99 -1.76 -2.63 3.51
CA LYS A 99 -0.88 -2.80 2.34
C LYS A 99 -1.54 -2.31 1.06
N GLY A 100 -2.75 -2.82 0.79
CA GLY A 100 -3.52 -2.42 -0.39
C GLY A 100 -3.78 -0.92 -0.41
N LYS A 101 -4.26 -0.35 0.70
CA LYS A 101 -4.52 1.10 0.81
C LYS A 101 -3.26 1.92 0.57
N CYS A 102 -2.14 1.57 1.21
CA CYS A 102 -0.85 2.26 1.03
C CYS A 102 -0.35 2.17 -0.42
N ALA A 103 -0.44 1.00 -1.05
CA ALA A 103 -0.06 0.80 -2.44
C ALA A 103 -0.92 1.62 -3.42
N PHE A 104 -2.24 1.72 -3.20
CA PHE A 104 -3.10 2.56 -4.04
C PHE A 104 -2.74 4.05 -3.91
N ILE A 105 -2.47 4.52 -2.70
CA ILE A 105 -2.05 5.90 -2.47
C ILE A 105 -0.73 6.19 -3.21
N SER A 106 0.30 5.38 -3.00
CA SER A 106 1.64 5.63 -3.57
C SER A 106 1.72 5.35 -5.07
N HIS A 107 1.28 4.17 -5.53
CA HIS A 107 1.54 3.68 -6.89
C HIS A 107 0.46 4.03 -7.90
N VAL A 108 -0.74 4.39 -7.45
CA VAL A 108 -1.84 4.78 -8.33
C VAL A 108 -2.07 6.27 -8.22
N TYR A 109 -2.50 6.78 -7.07
CA TYR A 109 -2.99 8.16 -7.01
C TYR A 109 -1.86 9.20 -7.05
N LEU A 110 -0.88 9.08 -6.16
CA LEU A 110 0.25 10.02 -6.12
C LEU A 110 1.15 9.87 -7.35
N LYS A 111 1.38 8.63 -7.81
CA LYS A 111 2.14 8.39 -9.03
C LYS A 111 1.51 9.04 -10.27
N GLU A 112 0.20 8.86 -10.50
CA GLU A 112 -0.48 9.49 -11.65
C GLU A 112 -0.42 11.02 -11.57
N ALA A 113 -0.52 11.59 -10.36
CA ALA A 113 -0.41 13.03 -10.17
C ALA A 113 1.01 13.58 -10.42
N VAL A 114 2.07 12.83 -10.06
CA VAL A 114 3.46 13.28 -10.12
C VAL A 114 4.12 12.97 -11.46
N GLU A 115 4.02 11.73 -11.94
CA GLU A 115 4.73 11.20 -13.11
C GLU A 115 3.78 10.89 -14.28
N GLY A 116 2.49 10.75 -14.01
CA GLY A 116 1.56 10.07 -14.90
C GLY A 116 1.78 8.55 -14.90
N GLY A 117 0.86 7.81 -15.52
CA GLY A 117 0.94 6.36 -15.54
C GLY A 117 -0.04 5.70 -16.50
N ALA A 118 -0.61 4.58 -16.08
CA ALA A 118 -1.54 3.82 -16.89
C ALA A 118 -2.81 4.63 -17.19
N PHE A 119 -3.34 5.39 -16.23
CA PHE A 119 -4.54 6.20 -16.44
C PHE A 119 -4.25 7.37 -17.36
N SER A 120 -3.08 8.02 -17.22
CA SER A 120 -2.64 9.08 -18.12
C SER A 120 -2.51 8.61 -19.58
N LYS A 121 -1.86 7.47 -19.81
CA LYS A 121 -1.62 6.94 -21.17
C LYS A 121 -2.88 6.73 -22.01
N VAL A 122 -3.97 6.31 -21.38
CA VAL A 122 -5.26 6.07 -22.05
C VAL A 122 -6.34 7.10 -21.67
N ASN A 123 -5.93 8.18 -21.01
CA ASN A 123 -6.78 9.26 -20.52
C ASN A 123 -8.05 8.81 -19.77
N LYS A 124 -7.91 7.87 -18.83
CA LYS A 124 -9.01 7.35 -18.00
C LYS A 124 -9.32 8.25 -16.79
N TYR A 125 -9.49 9.55 -17.02
CA TYR A 125 -9.64 10.55 -15.96
C TYR A 125 -10.85 10.29 -15.06
N ALA A 126 -11.98 9.87 -15.63
CA ALA A 126 -13.21 9.61 -14.87
C ALA A 126 -13.08 8.37 -13.97
N GLU A 127 -12.42 7.32 -14.46
CA GLU A 127 -12.15 6.09 -13.69
C GLU A 127 -11.22 6.40 -12.51
N LEU A 128 -10.15 7.18 -12.75
CA LEU A 128 -9.22 7.61 -11.71
C LEU A 128 -9.92 8.47 -10.64
N ALA A 129 -10.73 9.45 -11.05
CA ALA A 129 -11.50 10.30 -10.13
C ALA A 129 -12.51 9.47 -9.31
N GLN A 130 -13.16 8.48 -9.92
CA GLN A 130 -14.07 7.57 -9.22
C GLN A 130 -13.34 6.71 -8.19
N MET A 131 -12.17 6.17 -8.53
CA MET A 131 -11.35 5.39 -7.61
C MET A 131 -10.90 6.22 -6.41
N ILE A 132 -10.43 7.45 -6.66
CA ILE A 132 -10.08 8.41 -5.62
C ILE A 132 -11.30 8.64 -4.71
N ALA A 133 -12.45 9.01 -5.28
CA ALA A 133 -13.66 9.27 -4.50
C ALA A 133 -14.09 8.06 -3.63
N LYS A 134 -13.95 6.83 -4.15
CA LYS A 134 -14.23 5.62 -3.39
C LYS A 134 -13.26 5.46 -2.21
N THR A 135 -11.97 5.72 -2.40
CA THR A 135 -10.98 5.66 -1.31
C THR A 135 -11.19 6.75 -0.28
N LEU A 136 -11.59 7.96 -0.69
CA LEU A 136 -11.84 9.07 0.24
C LEU A 136 -13.04 8.82 1.16
N ASN A 137 -14.11 8.25 0.60
CA ASN A 137 -15.36 7.94 1.30
C ASN A 137 -15.32 6.63 2.09
N ASP A 138 -14.26 5.84 1.94
CA ASP A 138 -14.11 4.60 2.70
C ASP A 138 -13.83 4.90 4.18
N TYR A 139 -14.28 3.99 5.05
CA TYR A 139 -14.01 4.10 6.47
C TYR A 139 -12.49 4.06 6.72
N PRO A 140 -11.97 4.90 7.63
CA PRO A 140 -10.56 4.83 8.01
C PRO A 140 -10.24 3.40 8.43
N TYR A 141 -9.12 2.87 7.93
CA TYR A 141 -8.64 1.58 8.38
C TYR A 141 -8.45 1.62 9.90
N SER A 142 -8.86 0.55 10.58
CA SER A 142 -8.72 0.37 12.01
C SER A 142 -8.11 -1.01 12.22
N ILE A 143 -7.10 -1.08 13.08
CA ILE A 143 -6.47 -2.34 13.44
C ILE A 143 -7.49 -3.14 14.26
N TYR A 144 -7.95 -4.27 13.74
CA TYR A 144 -8.88 -5.17 14.46
C TYR A 144 -8.16 -6.36 15.11
N GLU A 145 -6.90 -6.63 14.76
CA GLU A 145 -6.17 -7.80 15.25
C GLU A 145 -5.20 -7.46 16.40
N LYS A 146 -5.24 -8.27 17.45
CA LYS A 146 -4.31 -8.20 18.59
C LYS A 146 -2.86 -8.51 18.18
N ASP A 147 -2.67 -9.22 17.06
CA ASP A 147 -1.36 -9.65 16.57
C ASP A 147 -0.58 -8.53 15.86
N ALA A 148 -1.24 -7.44 15.46
CA ALA A 148 -0.56 -6.24 14.92
C ALA A 148 0.43 -5.64 15.94
N PHE A 149 0.22 -5.86 17.25
CA PHE A 149 1.07 -5.35 18.32
C PHE A 149 2.24 -6.28 18.68
N ALA A 150 2.45 -7.37 17.95
CA ALA A 150 3.57 -8.30 18.17
C ALA A 150 4.79 -8.00 17.29
N ASP A 151 4.89 -6.80 16.73
CA ASP A 151 6.03 -6.38 15.92
C ASP A 151 7.15 -5.72 16.76
N ASN A 152 8.37 -5.75 16.22
CA ASN A 152 9.57 -5.21 16.91
C ASN A 152 9.70 -3.68 16.76
N TYR A 153 8.60 -2.97 16.48
CA TYR A 153 8.63 -1.52 16.31
C TYR A 153 8.62 -0.84 17.68
N ASP A 154 9.61 0.03 17.92
CA ASP A 154 9.86 0.68 19.21
C ASP A 154 9.22 2.09 19.33
N GLY A 155 8.52 2.54 18.29
CA GLY A 155 7.93 3.89 18.22
C GLY A 155 8.86 4.96 17.63
N GLY A 156 10.08 4.61 17.22
CA GLY A 156 11.01 5.54 16.57
C GLY A 156 10.70 5.76 15.09
N PHE A 157 9.64 6.52 14.76
CA PHE A 157 9.10 6.65 13.40
C PHE A 157 10.15 6.94 12.31
N ASP A 158 10.91 8.04 12.44
CA ASP A 158 11.87 8.47 11.41
C ASP A 158 13.05 7.51 11.27
N LYS A 159 13.59 7.05 12.41
CA LYS A 159 14.71 6.10 12.44
C LYS A 159 14.30 4.78 11.76
N TYR A 160 13.09 4.29 12.08
CA TYR A 160 12.54 3.09 11.48
C TYR A 160 12.32 3.27 9.98
N TYR A 161 11.79 4.42 9.56
CA TYR A 161 11.58 4.74 8.15
C TYR A 161 12.90 4.70 7.36
N SER A 162 13.94 5.40 7.83
CA SER A 162 15.25 5.41 7.16
C SER A 162 15.85 4.01 7.06
N GLN A 163 15.78 3.22 8.13
CA GLN A 163 16.24 1.83 8.11
C GLN A 163 15.50 1.00 7.06
N LYS A 164 14.18 1.12 6.97
CA LYS A 164 13.38 0.35 6.01
C LYS A 164 13.57 0.80 4.57
N GLN A 165 13.82 2.08 4.33
CA GLN A 165 14.22 2.55 3.01
C GLN A 165 15.51 1.87 2.55
N GLU A 166 16.54 1.81 3.40
CA GLU A 166 17.81 1.13 3.09
C GLU A 166 17.63 -0.37 2.84
N GLU A 167 16.91 -1.06 3.73
CA GLU A 167 16.64 -2.51 3.58
C GLU A 167 15.91 -2.82 2.27
N LEU A 168 14.89 -2.02 1.93
CA LEU A 168 14.13 -2.19 0.68
C LEU A 168 14.95 -1.83 -0.55
N GLN A 169 15.82 -0.82 -0.47
CA GLN A 169 16.71 -0.45 -1.56
C GLN A 169 17.70 -1.58 -1.86
N ILE A 170 18.36 -2.13 -0.83
CA ILE A 170 19.26 -3.27 -0.97
C ILE A 170 18.52 -4.47 -1.58
N TRP A 171 17.29 -4.73 -1.11
CA TRP A 171 16.48 -5.81 -1.66
C TRP A 171 16.12 -5.61 -3.13
N ARG A 172 15.83 -4.37 -3.58
CA ARG A 172 15.51 -4.05 -4.99
C ARG A 172 16.70 -4.22 -5.93
N GLU A 173 17.91 -4.06 -5.40
CA GLU A 173 19.17 -4.15 -6.15
C GLU A 173 19.69 -5.58 -6.32
N ASN A 174 19.16 -6.53 -5.53
CA ASN A 174 19.52 -7.96 -5.56
C ASN A 174 18.45 -8.83 -6.23
#